data_AF-J0N4B3-F1
#
_entry.id   AF-J0N4B3-F1
#
_cell.length_a   1.000
_cell.length_b   1.000
_cell.length_c   1.000
_cell.angle_alpha   90.00
_cell.angle_beta   90.00
_cell.angle_gamma   90.00
#
_symmetry.space_group_name_H-M   'P 1'
#
loop_
_entity.id
_entity.type
_entity.pdbx_description
1 polymer ?
#
loop_
_entity_poly.entity_id
_entity_poly.type
_entity_poly.pdbx_seq_one_letter_code
_entity_poly.pdbx_strand_id
1 'polypeptide(L)'
;MERRAVTLPGFFRPSKSWDVTVVHRGALLAVIEFKSQAGTSMGNNFNNRSEEAVGSAYDLRCAYDEGLLGQIDPPFIGWFMFVEENSASTRPHRDGTQYLFEIDHIMRRGSYIDRYVELCQRLTATGLYTSCALVSAPASSVTSGDFTVHSDDTSPQQFLDALEAHLTRAVRGKPGSANQR
;
A
#
# COMPACT_ATOMS: atom_id res chain seq x y z
N MET A 1 -9.12 21.94 -8.35
CA MET A 1 -8.18 20.88 -8.79
C MET A 1 -8.98 19.63 -9.03
N GLU A 2 -8.93 19.08 -10.24
CA GLU A 2 -9.89 18.07 -10.70
C GLU A 2 -9.58 16.68 -10.10
N ARG A 3 -10.23 16.32 -8.98
CA ARG A 3 -10.12 15.01 -8.30
C ARG A 3 -10.56 13.80 -9.15
N ARG A 4 -10.92 14.01 -10.41
CA ARG A 4 -11.54 13.00 -11.29
C ARG A 4 -10.53 11.95 -11.76
N ALA A 5 -9.25 12.32 -11.93
CA ALA A 5 -8.22 11.40 -12.45
C ALA A 5 -7.79 10.31 -11.46
N VAL A 6 -7.98 10.53 -10.16
CA VAL A 6 -7.57 9.59 -9.09
C VAL A 6 -8.74 8.87 -8.43
N THR A 7 -9.97 9.23 -8.78
CA THR A 7 -11.18 8.62 -8.23
C THR A 7 -11.65 7.48 -9.13
N LEU A 8 -11.58 6.26 -8.63
CA LEU A 8 -11.96 5.04 -9.35
C LEU A 8 -13.25 4.45 -8.77
N PRO A 9 -14.05 3.75 -9.59
CA PRO A 9 -15.21 3.02 -9.08
C PRO A 9 -14.77 1.95 -8.08
N GLY A 10 -15.54 1.81 -7.00
CA GLY A 10 -15.44 0.69 -6.07
C GLY A 10 -16.52 -0.34 -6.36
N PHE A 11 -16.39 -1.52 -5.77
CA PHE A 11 -17.40 -2.56 -5.81
C PHE A 11 -18.35 -2.46 -4.61
N PHE A 12 -17.81 -2.31 -3.41
CA PHE A 12 -18.58 -2.21 -2.17
C PHE A 12 -18.99 -0.76 -1.83
N ARG A 13 -18.44 0.22 -2.55
CA ARG A 13 -18.74 1.65 -2.39
C ARG A 13 -18.74 2.37 -3.74
N PRO A 14 -19.39 3.54 -3.87
CA PRO A 14 -19.47 4.24 -5.15
C PRO A 14 -18.11 4.54 -5.80
N SER A 15 -17.11 4.92 -4.99
CA SER A 15 -15.75 5.18 -5.48
C SER A 15 -14.72 5.23 -4.36
N LYS A 16 -13.44 5.12 -4.74
CA LYS A 16 -12.26 5.43 -3.92
C LYS A 16 -11.39 6.47 -4.65
N SER A 17 -10.96 7.50 -3.94
CA SER A 17 -9.84 8.33 -4.39
C SER A 17 -8.53 7.71 -3.92
N TRP A 18 -7.63 7.44 -4.86
CA TRP A 18 -6.25 7.02 -4.62
C TRP A 18 -5.33 8.24 -4.60
N ASP A 19 -4.11 8.11 -4.08
CA ASP A 19 -3.15 9.22 -4.08
C ASP A 19 -2.47 9.39 -5.44
N VAL A 20 -2.16 8.28 -6.11
CA VAL A 20 -1.59 8.27 -7.46
C VAL A 20 -2.32 7.25 -8.33
N THR A 21 -2.60 7.65 -9.56
CA THR A 21 -3.05 6.76 -10.64
C THR A 21 -2.18 6.98 -11.86
N VAL A 22 -1.89 5.89 -12.58
CA VAL A 22 -1.17 5.93 -13.86
C VAL A 22 -2.10 5.38 -14.93
N VAL A 23 -2.46 6.22 -15.91
CA VAL A 23 -3.32 5.83 -17.03
C VAL A 23 -2.56 6.02 -18.33
N HIS A 24 -2.57 4.99 -19.19
CA HIS A 24 -1.96 5.05 -20.51
C HIS A 24 -2.95 4.54 -21.56
N ARG A 25 -3.23 5.36 -22.57
CA ARG A 25 -4.18 5.07 -23.67
C ARG A 25 -5.52 4.55 -23.15
N GLY A 26 -6.08 5.24 -22.16
CA GLY A 26 -7.40 4.93 -21.58
C GLY A 26 -7.44 3.74 -20.62
N ALA A 27 -6.30 3.11 -20.31
CA ALA A 27 -6.24 1.99 -19.38
C ALA A 27 -5.45 2.32 -18.12
N LEU A 28 -5.94 1.89 -16.97
CA LEU A 28 -5.31 2.05 -15.67
C LEU A 28 -4.16 1.05 -15.53
N LEU A 29 -2.94 1.56 -15.44
CA LEU A 29 -1.73 0.74 -15.30
C LEU A 29 -1.27 0.61 -13.85
N ALA A 30 -1.50 1.63 -13.02
CA ALA A 30 -1.12 1.58 -11.61
C ALA A 30 -2.04 2.45 -10.75
N VAL A 31 -2.18 2.04 -9.49
CA VAL A 31 -2.72 2.83 -8.38
C VAL A 31 -1.77 2.73 -7.20
N ILE A 32 -1.59 3.82 -6.46
CA ILE A 32 -0.75 3.84 -5.26
C ILE A 32 -1.47 4.63 -4.18
N GLU A 33 -1.48 4.08 -2.98
CA GLU A 33 -1.93 4.76 -1.76
C GLU A 33 -0.71 5.01 -0.86
N PHE A 34 -0.59 6.23 -0.38
CA PHE A 34 0.36 6.64 0.64
C PHE A 34 -0.34 6.74 1.98
N LYS A 35 0.33 6.25 3.02
CA LYS A 35 -0.10 6.42 4.41
C LYS A 35 1.07 6.85 5.26
N SER A 36 0.77 7.57 6.32
CA SER A 36 1.74 7.96 7.32
C SER A 36 1.18 7.78 8.72
N GLN A 37 2.05 7.45 9.68
CA GLN A 37 1.70 7.41 11.09
C GLN A 37 2.76 8.10 11.94
N ALA A 38 2.32 9.07 12.73
CA ALA A 38 3.13 9.85 13.66
C ALA A 38 2.43 9.99 15.03
N GLY A 39 3.17 10.41 16.04
CA GLY A 39 2.67 10.62 17.41
C GLY A 39 2.59 9.34 18.25
N THR A 40 1.83 9.38 19.34
CA THR A 40 1.84 8.32 20.36
C THR A 40 0.71 7.29 20.23
N SER A 41 -0.33 7.59 19.44
CA SER A 41 -1.49 6.71 19.29
C SER A 41 -1.24 5.63 18.23
N MET A 42 -0.38 4.67 18.55
CA MET A 42 0.06 3.68 17.56
C MET A 42 -0.95 2.53 17.37
N GLY A 43 -1.58 2.05 18.45
CA GLY A 43 -2.46 0.87 18.44
C GLY A 43 -3.72 1.03 17.61
N ASN A 44 -4.56 2.02 17.94
CA ASN A 44 -5.80 2.26 17.21
C ASN A 44 -5.53 2.59 15.75
N ASN A 45 -4.46 3.34 15.47
CA ASN A 45 -4.12 3.71 14.11
C ASN A 45 -3.60 2.50 13.30
N PHE A 46 -2.83 1.59 13.89
CA PHE A 46 -2.37 0.38 13.19
C PHE A 46 -3.53 -0.49 12.71
N ASN A 47 -4.51 -0.77 13.58
CA ASN A 47 -5.66 -1.59 13.22
C ASN A 47 -6.49 -0.92 12.11
N ASN A 48 -6.80 0.37 12.27
CA ASN A 48 -7.53 1.13 11.25
C ASN A 48 -6.79 1.12 9.90
N ARG A 49 -5.46 1.22 9.90
CA ARG A 49 -4.65 1.28 8.66
C ARG A 49 -4.60 -0.09 7.99
N SER A 50 -4.54 -1.15 8.79
CA SER A 50 -4.63 -2.53 8.32
C SER A 50 -5.98 -2.77 7.63
N GLU A 51 -7.09 -2.38 8.28
CA GLU A 51 -8.44 -2.51 7.71
C GLU A 51 -8.62 -1.66 6.45
N GLU A 52 -8.17 -0.41 6.45
CA GLU A 52 -8.22 0.48 5.28
C GLU A 52 -7.44 -0.08 4.09
N ALA A 53 -6.24 -0.64 4.32
CA ALA A 53 -5.40 -1.22 3.28
C ALA A 53 -6.05 -2.47 2.68
N VAL A 54 -6.47 -3.42 3.52
CA VAL A 54 -7.14 -4.65 3.08
C VAL A 54 -8.44 -4.31 2.33
N GLY A 55 -9.28 -3.46 2.91
CA GLY A 55 -10.55 -3.07 2.32
C GLY A 55 -10.38 -2.33 1.00
N SER A 56 -9.40 -1.44 0.88
CA SER A 56 -9.16 -0.69 -0.36
C SER A 56 -8.66 -1.58 -1.50
N ALA A 57 -7.73 -2.48 -1.22
CA ALA A 57 -7.21 -3.41 -2.22
C ALA A 57 -8.30 -4.39 -2.69
N TYR A 58 -9.04 -4.97 -1.74
CA TYR A 58 -10.08 -5.94 -2.06
C TYR A 58 -11.24 -5.31 -2.84
N ASP A 59 -11.69 -4.11 -2.45
CA ASP A 59 -12.71 -3.35 -3.17
C ASP A 59 -12.32 -3.07 -4.63
N LEU A 60 -11.06 -2.68 -4.88
CA LEU A 60 -10.56 -2.48 -6.24
C LEU A 60 -10.46 -3.79 -7.02
N ARG A 61 -10.04 -4.88 -6.36
CA ARG A 61 -9.96 -6.20 -6.99
C ARG A 61 -11.34 -6.67 -7.46
N CYS A 62 -12.35 -6.58 -6.60
CA CYS A 62 -13.72 -6.90 -6.99
C CYS A 62 -14.23 -5.98 -8.11
N ALA A 63 -13.93 -4.68 -8.05
CA ALA A 63 -14.32 -3.75 -9.11
C ALA A 63 -13.67 -4.10 -10.47
N TYR A 64 -12.42 -4.55 -10.42
CA TYR A 64 -11.72 -5.06 -11.58
C TYR A 64 -12.33 -6.37 -12.11
N ASP A 65 -12.60 -7.34 -11.24
CA ASP A 65 -13.15 -8.65 -11.61
C ASP A 65 -14.57 -8.52 -12.22
N GLU A 66 -15.34 -7.51 -11.82
CA GLU A 66 -16.64 -7.15 -12.41
C GLU A 66 -16.54 -6.28 -13.68
N GLY A 67 -15.32 -5.97 -14.15
CA GLY A 67 -15.10 -5.18 -15.36
C GLY A 67 -15.42 -3.68 -15.22
N LEU A 68 -15.59 -3.15 -14.01
CA LEU A 68 -15.91 -1.72 -13.77
C LEU A 68 -14.77 -0.78 -14.21
N LEU A 69 -13.55 -1.31 -14.35
CA LEU A 69 -12.39 -0.57 -14.81
C LEU A 69 -12.18 -0.62 -16.34
N GLY A 70 -13.02 -1.39 -17.06
CA GLY A 70 -12.98 -1.46 -18.52
C GLY A 70 -11.69 -2.04 -19.12
N GLN A 71 -10.93 -2.84 -18.36
CA GLN A 71 -9.64 -3.38 -18.78
C GLN A 71 -9.49 -4.88 -18.47
N ILE A 72 -8.66 -5.56 -19.27
CA ILE A 72 -8.41 -7.02 -19.20
C ILE A 72 -7.23 -7.39 -18.30
N ASP A 73 -6.28 -6.47 -18.10
CA ASP A 73 -5.11 -6.70 -17.25
C ASP A 73 -5.27 -5.96 -15.92
N PRO A 74 -4.93 -6.58 -14.78
CA PRO A 74 -5.00 -5.90 -13.49
C PRO A 74 -3.90 -4.83 -13.40
N PRO A 75 -4.20 -3.66 -12.80
CA PRO A 75 -3.19 -2.63 -12.59
C PRO A 75 -2.17 -3.08 -11.53
N PHE A 76 -1.02 -2.43 -11.50
CA PHE A 76 -0.16 -2.43 -10.33
C PHE A 76 -0.90 -1.79 -9.15
N ILE A 77 -0.94 -2.45 -8.00
CA ILE A 77 -1.53 -1.90 -6.77
C ILE A 77 -0.41 -1.72 -5.75
N GLY A 78 -0.12 -0.47 -5.39
CA GLY A 78 0.94 -0.10 -4.46
C GLY A 78 0.41 0.43 -3.11
N TRP A 79 1.08 0.05 -2.03
CA TRP A 79 0.89 0.67 -0.71
C TRP A 79 2.23 1.15 -0.16
N PHE A 80 2.33 2.43 0.18
CA PHE A 80 3.56 3.01 0.71
C PHE A 80 3.29 3.62 2.07
N MET A 81 3.96 3.11 3.10
CA MET A 81 3.78 3.51 4.48
C MET A 81 5.01 4.25 5.01
N PHE A 82 4.78 5.40 5.64
CA PHE A 82 5.77 6.14 6.40
C PHE A 82 5.44 6.10 7.89
N VAL A 83 6.41 5.78 8.75
CA VAL A 83 6.20 5.77 10.20
C VAL A 83 7.22 6.69 10.88
N GLU A 84 6.76 7.60 11.73
CA GLU A 84 7.66 8.37 12.58
C GLU A 84 8.36 7.44 13.58
N GLU A 85 9.68 7.53 13.69
CA GLU A 85 10.45 6.88 14.75
C GLU A 85 10.33 7.68 16.04
N ASN A 86 9.60 7.11 17.00
CA ASN A 86 9.46 7.63 18.35
C ASN A 86 9.37 6.47 19.33
N SER A 87 9.32 6.77 20.64
CA SER A 87 9.29 5.75 21.68
C SER A 87 8.07 4.82 21.62
N ALA A 88 6.97 5.25 20.97
CA ALA A 88 5.79 4.42 20.78
C ALA A 88 5.89 3.51 19.55
N SER A 89 6.58 3.92 18.47
CA SER A 89 6.68 3.13 17.25
C SER A 89 7.81 2.11 17.24
N THR A 90 8.94 2.43 17.88
CA THR A 90 10.16 1.59 17.87
C THR A 90 10.22 0.60 19.03
N ARG A 91 9.49 0.86 20.13
CA ARG A 91 9.54 0.00 21.31
C ARG A 91 8.71 -1.26 21.08
N PRO A 92 9.27 -2.46 21.36
CA PRO A 92 8.50 -3.70 21.42
C PRO A 92 7.26 -3.54 22.29
N HIS A 93 6.08 -3.75 21.71
CA HIS A 93 4.85 -3.70 22.46
C HIS A 93 4.69 -5.00 23.26
N ARG A 94 4.31 -4.88 24.53
CA ARG A 94 3.91 -6.03 25.34
C ARG A 94 2.42 -5.94 25.54
N ASP A 95 1.71 -6.74 24.77
CA ASP A 95 0.28 -6.87 24.95
C ASP A 95 -0.03 -7.69 26.21
N GLY A 96 -0.77 -7.09 27.14
CA GLY A 96 -1.27 -7.74 28.35
C GLY A 96 -2.60 -8.46 28.16
N THR A 97 -3.17 -8.41 26.96
CA THR A 97 -4.49 -8.97 26.64
C THR A 97 -4.48 -10.50 26.71
N GLN A 98 -5.48 -11.05 27.39
CA GLN A 98 -5.76 -12.49 27.36
C GLN A 98 -6.57 -12.82 26.11
N TYR A 99 -5.90 -13.40 25.12
CA TYR A 99 -6.55 -13.88 23.90
C TYR A 99 -7.15 -15.27 24.10
N LEU A 100 -8.27 -15.54 23.42
CA LEU A 100 -8.90 -16.86 23.40
C LEU A 100 -8.01 -17.92 22.72
N PHE A 101 -7.18 -17.50 21.76
CA PHE A 101 -6.24 -18.35 21.04
C PHE A 101 -4.85 -17.71 20.97
N GLU A 102 -3.84 -18.49 20.58
CA GLU A 102 -2.50 -17.95 20.35
C GLU A 102 -2.51 -16.96 19.19
N ILE A 103 -1.93 -15.78 19.42
CA ILE A 103 -1.69 -14.79 18.37
C ILE A 103 -0.26 -14.88 17.87
N ASP A 104 -0.07 -14.43 16.65
CA ASP A 104 1.20 -14.27 15.98
C ASP A 104 2.27 -13.59 16.87
N HIS A 105 3.51 -14.10 16.80
CA HIS A 105 4.60 -13.65 17.67
C HIS A 105 5.01 -12.19 17.41
N ILE A 106 5.03 -11.74 16.16
CA ILE A 106 5.33 -10.34 15.80
C ILE A 106 4.19 -9.46 16.30
N MET A 107 2.94 -9.89 16.17
CA MET A 107 1.81 -9.16 16.73
C MET A 107 1.88 -9.08 18.25
N ARG A 108 2.36 -10.12 18.94
CA ARG A 108 2.43 -10.13 20.41
C ARG A 108 3.60 -9.32 20.98
N ARG A 109 4.77 -9.34 20.32
CA ARG A 109 6.03 -8.86 20.90
C ARG A 109 6.78 -7.84 20.05
N GLY A 110 6.42 -7.64 18.79
CA GLY A 110 7.05 -6.66 17.90
C GLY A 110 6.72 -5.21 18.29
N SER A 111 7.57 -4.30 17.84
CA SER A 111 7.26 -2.87 17.77
C SER A 111 6.18 -2.60 16.72
N TYR A 112 5.65 -1.38 16.66
CA TYR A 112 4.69 -1.05 15.59
C TYR A 112 5.35 -0.99 14.22
N ILE A 113 6.63 -0.63 14.14
CA ILE A 113 7.40 -0.74 12.90
C ILE A 113 7.46 -2.21 12.45
N ASP A 114 7.79 -3.14 13.34
CA ASP A 114 7.83 -4.58 13.01
C ASP A 114 6.47 -5.08 12.50
N ARG A 115 5.38 -4.64 13.14
CA ARG A 115 4.02 -4.99 12.71
C ARG A 115 3.67 -4.40 11.34
N TYR A 116 4.18 -3.22 10.99
CA TYR A 116 4.00 -2.63 9.67
C TYR A 116 4.82 -3.33 8.59
N VAL A 117 6.03 -3.79 8.91
CA VAL A 117 6.83 -4.63 8.00
C VAL A 117 6.05 -5.91 7.70
N GLU A 118 5.60 -6.61 8.74
CA GLU A 118 4.81 -7.83 8.62
C GLU A 118 3.52 -7.61 7.83
N LEU A 119 2.82 -6.48 8.05
CA LEU A 119 1.64 -6.11 7.28
C LEU A 119 1.97 -5.95 5.78
N CYS A 120 3.02 -5.22 5.44
CA CYS A 120 3.46 -5.03 4.04
C CYS A 120 3.76 -6.37 3.36
N GLN A 121 4.46 -7.26 4.05
CA GLN A 121 4.79 -8.60 3.57
C GLN A 121 3.54 -9.44 3.34
N ARG A 122 2.60 -9.47 4.30
CA ARG A 122 1.32 -10.20 4.17
C ARG A 122 0.45 -9.66 3.04
N LEU A 123 0.34 -8.35 2.91
CA LEU A 123 -0.43 -7.69 1.84
C LEU A 123 0.11 -8.05 0.46
N THR A 124 1.43 -8.13 0.32
CA THR A 124 2.08 -8.54 -0.93
C THR A 124 1.94 -10.04 -1.17
N ALA A 125 2.22 -10.87 -0.16
CA ALA A 125 2.17 -12.33 -0.27
C ALA A 125 0.77 -12.88 -0.57
N THR A 126 -0.28 -12.19 -0.11
CA THR A 126 -1.68 -12.54 -0.41
C THR A 126 -2.17 -12.02 -1.76
N GLY A 127 -1.35 -11.24 -2.48
CA GLY A 127 -1.69 -10.67 -3.79
C GLY A 127 -2.71 -9.52 -3.73
N LEU A 128 -3.04 -9.01 -2.53
CA LEU A 128 -3.86 -7.81 -2.39
C LEU A 128 -3.14 -6.58 -2.96
N TYR A 129 -1.82 -6.53 -2.78
CA TYR A 129 -0.96 -5.52 -3.36
C TYR A 129 0.10 -6.19 -4.24
N THR A 130 0.50 -5.51 -5.31
CA THR A 130 1.63 -5.95 -6.15
C THR A 130 2.95 -5.73 -5.44
N SER A 131 3.09 -4.62 -4.71
CA SER A 131 4.23 -4.35 -3.84
C SER A 131 3.82 -3.37 -2.74
N CYS A 132 4.41 -3.55 -1.57
CA CYS A 132 4.30 -2.62 -0.45
C CYS A 132 5.68 -2.12 -0.04
N ALA A 133 5.77 -0.87 0.40
CA ALA A 133 6.98 -0.29 0.96
C ALA A 133 6.73 0.30 2.35
N LEU A 134 7.72 0.18 3.22
CA LEU A 134 7.76 0.84 4.53
C LEU A 134 9.09 1.56 4.69
N VAL A 135 9.01 2.82 5.12
CA VAL A 135 10.16 3.54 5.67
C VAL A 135 9.78 4.17 7.00
N SER A 136 10.79 4.46 7.82
CA SER A 136 10.60 5.30 8.99
C SER A 136 11.66 6.38 9.08
N ALA A 137 11.40 7.43 9.83
CA ALA A 137 12.42 8.41 10.17
C ALA A 137 12.07 9.09 11.50
N PRO A 138 13.08 9.51 12.29
CA PRO A 138 12.82 10.38 13.43
C PRO A 138 12.40 11.78 12.95
N ALA A 139 11.62 12.50 13.76
CA ALA A 139 11.19 13.87 13.42
C ALA A 139 12.36 14.83 13.13
N SER A 140 13.55 14.54 13.68
CA SER A 140 14.77 15.31 13.44
C SER A 140 15.27 15.25 11.99
N SER A 141 14.85 14.26 11.19
CA SER A 141 15.30 14.09 9.79
C SER A 141 14.52 14.94 8.78
N VAL A 142 13.64 15.85 9.23
CA VAL A 142 12.78 16.66 8.35
C VAL A 142 13.54 17.47 7.30
N THR A 143 14.78 17.88 7.59
CA THR A 143 15.61 18.65 6.67
C THR A 143 16.63 17.81 5.89
N SER A 144 17.07 16.68 6.43
CA SER A 144 18.05 15.82 5.76
C SER A 144 17.40 14.88 4.75
N GLY A 145 16.14 14.49 5.00
CA GLY A 145 15.46 13.47 4.21
C GLY A 145 15.94 12.05 4.52
N ASP A 146 16.72 11.86 5.59
CA ASP A 146 17.19 10.54 6.00
C ASP A 146 16.02 9.67 6.48
N PHE A 147 16.03 8.40 6.08
CA PHE A 147 15.05 7.41 6.50
C PHE A 147 15.70 6.04 6.69
N THR A 148 15.00 5.18 7.42
CA THR A 148 15.38 3.81 7.72
C THR A 148 14.54 2.84 6.89
N VAL A 149 15.21 1.84 6.31
CA VAL A 149 14.61 0.68 5.66
C VAL A 149 14.71 -0.51 6.61
N HIS A 150 13.61 -1.22 6.82
CA HIS A 150 13.53 -2.32 7.80
C HIS A 150 13.58 -3.72 7.17
N SER A 151 13.34 -3.82 5.87
CA SER A 151 13.35 -5.08 5.12
C SER A 151 13.54 -4.78 3.63
N ASP A 152 14.44 -5.52 2.98
CA ASP A 152 14.71 -5.37 1.54
C ASP A 152 13.46 -5.61 0.69
N ASP A 153 12.66 -6.62 1.06
CA ASP A 153 11.41 -7.00 0.38
C ASP A 153 10.31 -5.94 0.46
N THR A 154 10.42 -5.02 1.43
CA THR A 154 9.48 -3.89 1.62
C THR A 154 10.19 -2.55 1.52
N SER A 155 11.32 -2.51 0.81
CA SER A 155 12.10 -1.29 0.59
C SER A 155 11.50 -0.41 -0.50
N PRO A 156 11.75 0.91 -0.49
CA PRO A 156 11.40 1.79 -1.60
C PRO A 156 12.00 1.34 -2.93
N GLN A 157 13.22 0.80 -2.92
CA GLN A 157 13.87 0.32 -4.13
C GLN A 157 13.10 -0.87 -4.74
N GLN A 158 12.80 -1.89 -3.93
CA GLN A 158 12.02 -3.05 -4.38
C GLN A 158 10.65 -2.64 -4.92
N PHE A 159 10.00 -1.67 -4.28
CA PHE A 159 8.72 -1.14 -4.74
C PHE A 159 8.82 -0.44 -6.10
N LEU A 160 9.83 0.41 -6.29
CA LEU A 160 10.06 1.13 -7.53
C LEU A 160 10.45 0.18 -8.67
N ASP A 161 11.30 -0.81 -8.41
CA ASP A 161 11.69 -1.82 -9.39
C ASP A 161 10.47 -2.64 -9.85
N ALA A 162 9.61 -3.03 -8.91
CA ALA A 162 8.37 -3.75 -9.23
C ALA A 162 7.39 -2.88 -10.05
N LEU A 163 7.28 -1.59 -9.72
CA LEU A 163 6.46 -0.64 -10.47
C LEU A 163 7.00 -0.44 -11.89
N GLU A 164 8.30 -0.18 -12.04
CA GLU A 164 8.96 0.00 -13.33
C GLU A 164 8.77 -1.23 -14.22
N ALA A 165 9.02 -2.43 -13.68
CA ALA A 165 8.86 -3.68 -14.40
C ALA A 165 7.41 -3.88 -14.87
N HIS A 166 6.43 -3.58 -14.00
CA HIS A 166 5.01 -3.68 -14.35
C HIS A 166 4.64 -2.69 -15.46
N LEU A 167 4.99 -1.42 -15.32
CA LEU A 167 4.67 -0.37 -16.29
C LEU A 167 5.33 -0.63 -17.65
N THR A 168 6.61 -1.02 -17.65
CA THR A 168 7.35 -1.33 -18.87
C THR A 168 6.72 -2.49 -19.63
N ARG A 169 6.32 -3.56 -18.93
CA ARG A 169 5.60 -4.68 -19.52
C ARG A 169 4.25 -4.24 -20.11
N ALA A 170 3.48 -3.46 -19.35
CA ALA A 170 2.15 -3.03 -19.76
C ALA A 170 2.17 -2.11 -20.99
N VAL A 171 3.17 -1.23 -21.11
CA VAL A 171 3.33 -0.35 -22.28
C VAL A 171 3.79 -1.13 -23.51
N ARG A 172 4.73 -2.07 -23.37
CA ARG A 172 5.22 -2.89 -24.50
C ARG A 172 4.18 -3.89 -25.00
N GLY A 173 3.36 -4.43 -24.10
CA GLY A 173 2.32 -5.43 -24.43
C GLY A 173 1.11 -4.86 -25.18
N LYS A 174 0.95 -3.53 -25.25
CA LYS A 174 -0.16 -2.89 -25.98
C LYS A 174 0.28 -2.49 -27.38
N PRO A 175 -0.05 -3.27 -28.44
CA PRO A 175 0.13 -2.79 -29.80
C PRO A 175 -0.58 -1.44 -29.94
N GLY A 176 0.05 -0.50 -30.65
CA GLY A 176 -0.54 0.80 -30.94
C GLY A 176 -1.96 0.60 -31.47
N SER A 177 -2.95 1.15 -30.78
CA SER A 177 -4.30 1.25 -31.30
C SER A 177 -4.26 2.16 -32.52
N ALA A 178 -3.98 1.57 -33.69
CA ALA A 178 -4.27 2.20 -34.96
C ALA A 178 -5.81 2.30 -35.06
N ASN A 179 -6.30 3.54 -35.09
CA ASN A 179 -7.63 3.96 -35.50
C ASN A 179 -8.86 3.19 -34.98
N GLN A 180 -9.55 3.80 -34.02
CA GLN A 180 -11.02 3.91 -33.98
C GLN A 180 -11.31 5.27 -33.30
N ARG A 181 -11.95 6.29 -33.87
CA ARG A 181 -12.64 6.56 -35.14
C ARG A 181 -12.25 7.96 -35.61
#